data_AF-A0A2H1YI28-F1
#
_entry.id   AF-A0A2H1YI28-F1
#
_cell.length_a   1.000
_cell.length_b   1.000
_cell.length_c   1.000
_cell.angle_alpha   90.00
_cell.angle_beta   90.00
_cell.angle_gamma   90.00
#
_symmetry.space_group_name_H-M   'P 1'
#
loop_
_entity.id
_entity.type
_entity.pdbx_description
1 polymer ?
#
loop_
_entity_poly.entity_id
_entity_poly.type
_entity_poly.pdbx_seq_one_letter_code
_entity_poly.pdbx_strand_id
1 'polypeptide(L)'
;MKKNNFPIYFSFAVVLGILIGTFFSKGTTTNFIRKNSASEKKIKRLIDYIQHDYVDAVNTDDLLDGAITEMLGKLDPHSVYIPKEKLQLITENMQGNFVGIGVQYRMIGDTITVISPIKGGPSIKAGIKAGDRILSADKDTLFGKNLSTTTIMKSLKGEPNTSVRLQIYRKTIDSIFDVNINRNKVNIKSVDVAYMLNDSLGYIKLNRFARNSYQEFKNSLRDLKEKGMTDLVFDLRGNGGGFVDIANSIVDEFLEDEKLIVFTKNNKGNIKESFATEKGSFEKGGLYVLIDENSASASEIVAGALQDNDKGIIIGRRSFGKGLVQQEMDLGDGSAVRLTIARYYTPTGRSIQKPYKKEDATSVYDTDFDTRLKNGEFFTKDSIKTIDSLKFTTPKGKIVYGGGGIIPDYFVSVDTTNYIPTIFFRPLNTFAFNYVDNNRTALENLTVEEFIKNFDAKNDVSTEFFKELKSYKFSKKTKNQLKETLKTVIARELFSDEGLYKVNQMNDKMLQKVFELETK
;
A
#
# COMPACT_ATOMS: atom_id res chain seq x y z
N MET A 1 28.81 55.86 -52.43
CA MET A 1 28.89 54.97 -51.25
C MET A 1 28.35 53.60 -51.63
N LYS A 2 29.20 52.57 -51.75
CA LYS A 2 28.74 51.19 -52.03
C LYS A 2 28.12 50.64 -50.73
N LYS A 3 26.81 50.38 -50.72
CA LYS A 3 26.13 49.76 -49.57
C LYS A 3 26.74 48.38 -49.33
N ASN A 4 27.36 48.22 -48.16
CA ASN A 4 27.93 46.96 -47.73
C ASN A 4 26.78 46.01 -47.35
N ASN A 5 26.29 45.24 -48.31
CA ASN A 5 25.17 44.30 -48.13
C ASN A 5 25.62 42.99 -47.44
N PHE A 6 26.87 42.91 -46.99
CA PHE A 6 27.42 41.76 -46.27
C PHE A 6 26.56 41.31 -45.08
N PRO A 7 25.97 42.21 -44.24
CA PRO A 7 25.10 41.77 -43.15
C PRO A 7 23.83 41.05 -43.63
N ILE A 8 23.32 41.43 -44.81
CA ILE A 8 22.11 40.83 -45.39
C ILE A 8 22.42 39.43 -45.91
N TYR A 9 23.52 39.27 -46.65
CA TYR A 9 23.95 37.96 -47.12
C TYR A 9 24.34 37.03 -45.97
N PHE A 10 24.97 37.56 -44.92
CA PHE A 10 25.28 36.80 -43.72
C PHE A 10 24.00 36.33 -43.00
N SER A 11 23.00 37.20 -42.89
CA SER A 11 21.69 36.85 -42.31
C SER A 11 20.99 35.76 -43.11
N PHE A 12 21.01 35.84 -44.44
CA PHE A 12 20.46 34.79 -45.31
C PHE A 12 21.21 33.47 -45.19
N ALA A 13 22.55 33.50 -45.11
CA ALA A 13 23.36 32.30 -44.95
C ALA A 13 23.11 31.62 -43.58
N VAL A 14 22.94 32.40 -42.52
CA VAL A 14 22.59 31.88 -41.18
C VAL A 14 21.20 31.25 -41.18
N VAL A 15 20.20 31.92 -41.76
CA VAL A 15 18.83 31.38 -41.87
C VAL A 15 18.81 30.09 -42.71
N LEU A 16 19.54 30.06 -43.83
CA LEU A 16 19.62 28.89 -44.68
C LEU A 16 20.39 27.75 -43.98
N GLY A 17 21.44 28.06 -43.23
CA GLY A 17 22.18 27.10 -42.40
C GLY A 17 21.33 26.49 -41.29
N ILE A 18 20.48 27.28 -40.64
CA ILE A 18 19.51 26.79 -39.64
C ILE A 18 18.48 25.89 -40.32
N LEU A 19 17.93 26.28 -41.47
CA LEU A 19 16.95 25.48 -42.20
C LEU A 19 17.53 24.14 -42.69
N ILE A 20 18.75 24.15 -43.22
CA ILE A 20 19.46 22.94 -43.64
C ILE A 20 19.79 22.08 -42.41
N GLY A 21 20.27 22.67 -41.32
CA GLY A 21 20.51 21.98 -40.05
C GLY A 21 19.25 21.29 -39.50
N THR A 22 18.09 21.95 -39.58
CA THR A 22 16.81 21.36 -39.18
C THR A 22 16.34 20.23 -40.11
N PHE A 23 16.72 20.25 -41.38
CA PHE A 23 16.35 19.21 -42.36
C PHE A 23 17.22 17.95 -42.25
N PHE A 24 18.50 18.11 -41.89
CA PHE A 24 19.46 17.00 -41.74
C PHE A 24 19.50 16.43 -40.31
N SER A 25 19.01 17.15 -39.30
CA SER A 25 18.77 16.65 -37.94
C SER A 25 17.55 15.71 -37.87
N LYS A 26 17.48 14.70 -38.75
CA LYS A 26 16.61 13.53 -38.59
C LYS A 26 17.20 12.59 -37.54
N GLY A 27 17.15 13.05 -36.30
CA GLY A 27 17.60 12.35 -35.12
C GLY A 27 17.30 13.22 -33.91
N THR A 28 16.13 13.00 -33.31
CA THR A 28 15.81 13.48 -31.95
C THR A 28 15.52 14.98 -31.81
N THR A 29 14.37 15.44 -32.31
CA THR A 29 13.50 16.47 -31.67
C THR A 29 12.30 16.76 -32.59
N THR A 30 11.18 16.06 -32.39
CA THR A 30 9.89 16.46 -32.96
C THR A 30 9.09 17.21 -31.91
N ASN A 31 9.35 18.50 -31.78
CA ASN A 31 8.41 19.47 -31.23
C ASN A 31 8.47 20.68 -32.16
N PHE A 32 7.55 20.78 -33.11
CA PHE A 32 6.87 22.03 -33.51
C PHE A 32 5.87 21.72 -34.64
N ILE A 33 4.64 22.22 -34.46
CA ILE A 33 3.43 22.07 -35.28
C ILE A 33 2.74 20.68 -35.21
N ARG A 34 2.30 20.31 -34.01
CA ARG A 34 1.08 19.47 -33.90
C ARG A 34 -0.10 20.36 -34.29
N LYS A 35 -0.82 19.99 -35.34
CA LYS A 35 -2.13 20.59 -35.66
C LYS A 35 -3.04 20.25 -34.47
N ASN A 36 -3.36 21.22 -33.61
CA ASN A 36 -4.29 21.00 -32.50
C ASN A 36 -5.54 20.34 -33.06
N SER A 37 -5.91 19.19 -32.49
CA SER A 37 -7.07 18.44 -32.96
C SER A 37 -8.32 19.33 -32.86
N ALA A 38 -9.33 19.11 -33.71
CA ALA A 38 -10.59 19.84 -33.62
C ALA A 38 -11.20 19.75 -32.20
N SER A 39 -11.00 18.62 -31.52
CA SER A 39 -11.40 18.37 -30.14
C SER A 39 -10.68 19.26 -29.12
N GLU A 40 -9.36 19.46 -29.28
CA GLU A 40 -8.58 20.33 -28.40
C GLU A 40 -9.03 21.80 -28.50
N LYS A 41 -9.29 22.26 -29.74
CA LYS A 41 -9.85 23.60 -29.96
C LYS A 41 -11.25 23.75 -29.35
N LYS A 42 -12.06 22.70 -29.41
CA LYS A 42 -13.41 22.68 -28.81
C LYS A 42 -13.34 22.80 -27.28
N ILE A 43 -12.46 22.05 -26.62
CA ILE A 43 -12.27 22.11 -25.16
C ILE A 43 -11.79 23.50 -24.75
N LYS A 44 -10.76 24.03 -25.42
CA LYS A 44 -10.26 25.38 -25.14
C LYS A 44 -11.36 26.43 -25.24
N ARG A 45 -12.13 26.43 -26.34
CA ARG A 45 -13.21 27.38 -26.56
C ARG A 45 -14.32 27.28 -25.51
N LEU A 46 -14.61 26.07 -25.01
CA LEU A 46 -15.57 25.88 -23.93
C LEU A 46 -15.07 26.51 -22.62
N ILE A 47 -13.79 26.31 -22.27
CA ILE A 47 -13.17 26.93 -21.10
C ILE A 47 -13.23 28.45 -21.23
N ASP A 48 -12.89 28.99 -22.41
CA ASP A 48 -12.93 30.43 -22.68
C ASP A 48 -14.34 31.01 -22.45
N TYR A 49 -15.41 30.34 -22.91
CA TYR A 49 -16.80 30.77 -22.66
C TYR A 49 -17.16 30.74 -21.16
N ILE A 50 -16.72 29.72 -20.43
CA ILE A 50 -16.98 29.60 -18.99
C ILE A 50 -16.27 30.73 -18.23
N GLN A 51 -15.04 31.09 -18.60
CA GLN A 51 -14.27 32.13 -17.92
C GLN A 51 -14.76 33.54 -18.21
N HIS A 52 -15.23 33.81 -19.43
CA HIS A 52 -15.53 35.17 -19.87
C HIS A 52 -17.03 35.50 -19.94
N ASP A 53 -17.87 34.50 -20.21
CA ASP A 53 -19.29 34.72 -20.51
C ASP A 53 -20.23 34.15 -19.44
N TYR A 54 -19.73 33.37 -18.47
CA TYR A 54 -20.55 32.85 -17.37
C TYR A 54 -20.89 33.95 -16.36
N VAL A 55 -22.13 33.92 -15.85
CA VAL A 55 -22.71 35.00 -15.04
C VAL A 55 -22.06 35.16 -13.65
N ASP A 56 -21.47 34.09 -13.11
CA ASP A 56 -20.86 34.05 -11.78
C ASP A 56 -19.36 33.73 -11.84
N ALA A 57 -18.62 34.06 -10.78
CA ALA A 57 -17.23 33.66 -10.64
C ALA A 57 -17.12 32.12 -10.49
N VAL A 58 -16.22 31.52 -11.27
CA VAL A 58 -16.03 30.06 -11.33
C VAL A 58 -14.56 29.69 -11.09
N ASN A 59 -14.35 28.62 -10.30
CA ASN A 59 -13.04 28.00 -10.19
C ASN A 59 -12.87 27.02 -11.36
N THR A 60 -12.17 27.45 -12.41
CA THR A 60 -11.98 26.60 -13.59
C THR A 60 -11.10 25.38 -13.35
N ASP A 61 -10.21 25.42 -12.36
CA ASP A 61 -9.34 24.29 -12.04
C ASP A 61 -10.19 23.13 -11.48
N ASP A 62 -11.10 23.41 -10.55
CA ASP A 62 -12.04 22.41 -10.02
C ASP A 62 -12.95 21.82 -11.11
N LEU A 63 -13.38 22.64 -12.07
CA LEU A 63 -14.20 22.18 -13.21
C LEU A 63 -13.40 21.26 -14.14
N LEU A 64 -12.13 21.57 -14.39
CA LEU A 64 -11.25 20.74 -15.19
C LEU A 64 -10.96 19.41 -14.50
N ASP A 65 -10.69 19.42 -13.20
CA ASP A 65 -10.50 18.22 -12.39
C ASP A 65 -11.71 17.28 -12.47
N GLY A 66 -12.92 17.84 -12.35
CA GLY A 66 -14.17 17.10 -12.52
C GLY A 66 -14.32 16.51 -13.93
N ALA A 67 -14.05 17.32 -14.97
CA ALA A 67 -14.14 16.87 -16.35
C ALA A 67 -13.14 15.75 -16.69
N ILE A 68 -11.88 15.86 -16.21
CA ILE A 68 -10.85 14.83 -16.39
C ILE A 68 -11.28 13.54 -15.68
N THR A 69 -11.78 13.65 -14.45
CA THR A 69 -12.28 12.50 -13.68
C THR A 69 -13.40 11.76 -14.42
N GLU A 70 -14.39 12.50 -14.95
CA GLU A 70 -15.49 11.93 -15.75
C GLU A 70 -15.00 11.29 -17.06
N MET A 71 -14.00 11.88 -17.72
CA MET A 71 -13.41 11.30 -18.92
C MET A 71 -12.71 9.97 -18.64
N LEU A 72 -11.96 9.89 -17.53
CA LEU A 72 -11.24 8.69 -17.14
C LEU A 72 -12.18 7.57 -16.67
N GLY A 73 -13.23 7.91 -15.92
CA GLY A 73 -14.24 6.95 -15.46
C GLY A 73 -14.96 6.22 -16.60
N LYS A 74 -15.05 6.83 -17.79
CA LYS A 74 -15.61 6.21 -19.00
C LYS A 74 -14.67 5.21 -19.68
N LEU A 75 -13.39 5.17 -19.31
CA LEU A 75 -12.41 4.24 -19.89
C LEU A 75 -12.44 2.90 -19.17
N ASP A 76 -12.23 2.94 -17.87
CA ASP A 76 -12.18 1.80 -16.97
C ASP A 76 -12.27 2.28 -15.50
N PRO A 77 -12.55 1.40 -14.52
CA PRO A 77 -12.77 1.79 -13.13
C PRO A 77 -11.48 1.99 -12.32
N HIS A 78 -10.31 1.84 -12.95
CA HIS A 78 -8.99 1.95 -12.31
C HIS A 78 -8.25 3.22 -12.73
N SER A 79 -8.54 3.76 -13.91
CA SER A 79 -7.93 4.98 -14.43
C SER A 79 -8.46 6.18 -13.65
N VAL A 80 -7.56 6.92 -13.00
CA VAL A 80 -7.95 7.98 -12.04
C VAL A 80 -7.11 9.25 -12.23
N TYR A 81 -7.76 10.38 -11.94
CA TYR A 81 -7.10 11.66 -11.76
C TYR A 81 -6.59 11.77 -10.31
N ILE A 82 -5.38 12.30 -10.17
CA ILE A 82 -4.72 12.51 -8.88
C ILE A 82 -4.49 14.01 -8.73
N PRO A 83 -5.30 14.70 -7.91
CA PRO A 83 -5.10 16.11 -7.61
C PRO A 83 -3.74 16.38 -6.97
N LYS A 84 -3.25 17.60 -7.17
CA LYS A 84 -1.95 18.07 -6.67
C LYS A 84 -1.78 17.89 -5.17
N GLU A 85 -2.84 18.13 -4.39
CA GLU A 85 -2.82 18.05 -2.92
C GLU A 85 -2.61 16.61 -2.43
N LYS A 86 -2.94 15.61 -3.27
CA LYS A 86 -2.81 14.18 -2.96
C LYS A 86 -1.55 13.55 -3.56
N LEU A 87 -1.02 14.11 -4.65
CA LEU A 87 0.07 13.50 -5.40
C LEU A 87 1.32 13.28 -4.54
N GLN A 88 1.68 14.27 -3.71
CA GLN A 88 2.83 14.14 -2.82
C GLN A 88 2.68 12.95 -1.85
N LEU A 89 1.52 12.80 -1.22
CA LEU A 89 1.27 11.72 -0.26
C LEU A 89 1.32 10.34 -0.92
N ILE A 90 0.75 10.22 -2.12
CA ILE A 90 0.78 8.98 -2.91
C ILE A 90 2.23 8.68 -3.33
N THR A 91 2.97 9.69 -3.77
CA THR A 91 4.38 9.56 -4.15
C THR A 91 5.22 9.09 -2.97
N GLU A 92 5.15 9.75 -1.82
CA GLU A 92 5.89 9.37 -0.61
C GLU A 92 5.56 7.93 -0.16
N ASN A 93 4.27 7.56 -0.19
CA ASN A 93 3.83 6.20 0.16
C ASN A 93 4.46 5.13 -0.75
N MET A 94 4.49 5.38 -2.06
CA MET A 94 5.02 4.47 -3.07
C MET A 94 6.55 4.50 -3.18
N GLN A 95 7.18 5.64 -2.93
CA GLN A 95 8.63 5.76 -2.78
C GLN A 95 9.13 5.10 -1.49
N GLY A 96 8.22 4.90 -0.52
CA GLY A 96 8.53 4.27 0.76
C GLY A 96 9.31 5.16 1.70
N ASN A 97 9.25 6.48 1.52
CA ASN A 97 9.88 7.43 2.41
C ASN A 97 9.24 8.82 2.29
N PHE A 98 9.41 9.63 3.33
CA PHE A 98 9.04 11.04 3.36
C PHE A 98 10.10 11.84 4.12
N VAL A 99 10.04 13.16 4.05
CA VAL A 99 10.91 14.04 4.86
C VAL A 99 10.12 14.65 6.02
N GLY A 100 10.60 14.48 7.24
CA GLY A 100 9.96 15.04 8.43
C GLY A 100 10.67 14.60 9.72
N ILE A 101 9.97 14.75 10.86
CA ILE A 101 10.54 14.39 12.17
C ILE A 101 10.55 12.88 12.45
N GLY A 102 9.73 12.08 11.76
CA GLY A 102 9.69 10.64 11.90
C GLY A 102 8.98 10.12 13.15
N VAL A 103 7.70 10.45 13.31
CA VAL A 103 6.80 9.91 14.35
C VAL A 103 5.53 9.35 13.74
N GLN A 104 5.02 8.28 14.33
CA GLN A 104 3.63 7.88 14.21
C GLN A 104 2.85 8.54 15.35
N TYR A 105 1.72 9.18 15.05
CA TYR A 105 0.94 9.90 16.04
C TYR A 105 -0.56 9.64 15.88
N ARG A 106 -1.31 9.95 16.94
CA ARG A 106 -2.78 9.97 16.98
C ARG A 106 -3.23 11.23 17.71
N MET A 107 -4.36 11.78 17.29
CA MET A 107 -5.05 12.81 18.07
C MET A 107 -5.78 12.13 19.23
N ILE A 108 -5.44 12.50 20.46
CA ILE A 108 -6.09 11.97 21.67
C ILE A 108 -6.60 13.16 22.46
N GLY A 109 -7.93 13.23 22.60
CA GLY A 109 -8.59 14.47 22.96
C GLY A 109 -8.31 15.54 21.89
N ASP A 110 -7.65 16.61 22.28
CA ASP A 110 -7.30 17.75 21.44
C ASP A 110 -5.79 17.85 21.12
N THR A 111 -4.99 16.86 21.51
CA THR A 111 -3.53 16.92 21.49
C THR A 111 -2.90 15.82 20.63
N ILE A 112 -1.82 16.15 19.92
CA ILE A 112 -1.02 15.17 19.16
C ILE A 112 -0.25 14.30 20.14
N THR A 113 -0.55 13.00 20.14
CA THR A 113 0.15 12.02 20.97
C THR A 113 0.98 11.10 20.09
N VAL A 114 2.27 10.97 20.42
CA VAL A 114 3.20 10.06 19.75
C VAL A 114 2.82 8.62 20.12
N ILE A 115 2.42 7.83 19.12
CA ILE A 115 2.25 6.38 19.28
C ILE A 115 3.64 5.76 19.39
N SER A 116 4.50 6.03 18.41
CA SER A 116 5.87 5.54 18.39
C SER A 116 6.74 6.43 17.50
N PRO A 117 8.00 6.70 17.89
CA PRO A 117 8.96 7.29 16.98
C PRO A 117 9.41 6.23 15.95
N ILE A 118 9.61 6.63 14.70
CA ILE A 118 9.93 5.70 13.60
C ILE A 118 11.39 5.26 13.72
N LYS A 119 11.65 3.94 13.69
CA LYS A 119 13.01 3.35 13.80
C LYS A 119 13.96 3.98 12.78
N GLY A 120 15.09 4.51 13.26
CA GLY A 120 16.10 5.19 12.44
C GLY A 120 15.77 6.64 12.05
N GLY A 121 14.58 7.14 12.38
CA GLY A 121 14.13 8.50 12.11
C GLY A 121 14.70 9.56 13.07
N PRO A 122 14.54 10.87 12.76
CA PRO A 122 15.08 11.97 13.57
C PRO A 122 14.58 12.01 15.02
N SER A 123 13.29 11.71 15.25
CA SER A 123 12.68 11.82 16.59
C SER A 123 13.28 10.85 17.60
N ILE A 124 13.71 9.65 17.18
CA ILE A 124 14.41 8.72 18.08
C ILE A 124 15.72 9.33 18.56
N LYS A 125 16.51 9.91 17.64
CA LYS A 125 17.81 10.53 17.97
C LYS A 125 17.63 11.73 18.90
N ALA A 126 16.51 12.43 18.78
CA ALA A 126 16.14 13.56 19.61
C ALA A 126 15.52 13.16 20.97
N GLY A 127 15.41 11.86 21.25
CA GLY A 127 14.91 11.37 22.55
C GLY A 127 13.39 11.44 22.71
N ILE A 128 12.62 11.60 21.62
CA ILE A 128 11.16 11.46 21.64
C ILE A 128 10.80 10.01 21.93
N LYS A 129 9.80 9.79 22.79
CA LYS A 129 9.33 8.48 23.22
C LYS A 129 7.84 8.29 22.90
N ALA A 130 7.42 7.02 22.84
CA ALA A 130 6.01 6.67 22.79
C ALA A 130 5.28 7.25 24.01
N GLY A 131 4.10 7.84 23.77
CA GLY A 131 3.33 8.57 24.77
C GLY A 131 3.71 10.05 24.93
N ASP A 132 4.72 10.57 24.24
CA ASP A 132 4.98 12.02 24.28
C ASP A 132 3.85 12.81 23.62
N ARG A 133 3.55 14.01 24.13
CA ARG A 133 2.54 14.92 23.57
C ARG A 133 3.24 16.09 22.90
N ILE A 134 2.96 16.33 21.63
CA ILE A 134 3.51 17.47 20.88
C ILE A 134 2.57 18.66 21.08
N LEU A 135 3.02 19.64 21.87
CA LEU A 135 2.23 20.82 22.22
C LEU A 135 2.34 21.94 21.18
N SER A 136 3.53 22.12 20.61
CA SER A 136 3.76 23.11 19.55
C SER A 136 4.89 22.70 18.62
N ALA A 137 4.89 23.30 17.43
CA ALA A 137 6.00 23.28 16.47
C ALA A 137 6.34 24.72 16.09
N ASP A 138 7.57 25.14 16.39
CA ASP A 138 8.05 26.51 16.30
C ASP A 138 7.12 27.49 17.05
N LYS A 139 6.33 28.29 16.33
CA LYS A 139 5.37 29.24 16.91
C LYS A 139 3.93 28.73 16.89
N ASP A 140 3.67 27.60 16.24
CA ASP A 140 2.34 27.08 16.04
C ASP A 140 1.93 26.14 17.18
N THR A 141 0.88 26.51 17.89
CA THR A 141 0.23 25.63 18.87
C THR A 141 -0.45 24.46 18.17
N LEU A 142 -0.17 23.24 18.61
CA LEU A 142 -0.65 21.99 18.02
C LEU A 142 -1.71 21.26 18.88
N PHE A 143 -2.36 21.97 19.82
CA PHE A 143 -3.50 21.48 20.59
C PHE A 143 -4.68 22.47 20.57
N GLY A 144 -5.89 21.99 20.93
CA GLY A 144 -7.08 22.81 21.18
C GLY A 144 -7.77 23.45 19.95
N LYS A 145 -7.27 23.24 18.73
CA LYS A 145 -7.69 23.99 17.52
C LYS A 145 -8.45 23.20 16.45
N ASN A 146 -9.03 22.02 16.75
CA ASN A 146 -9.62 21.13 15.73
C ASN A 146 -8.72 21.00 14.47
N LEU A 147 -7.43 20.74 14.71
CA LEU A 147 -6.42 20.78 13.66
C LEU A 147 -6.66 19.68 12.64
N SER A 148 -6.65 20.05 11.36
CA SER A 148 -6.70 19.07 10.28
C SER A 148 -5.38 18.27 10.23
N THR A 149 -5.45 17.02 9.79
CA THR A 149 -4.26 16.20 9.54
C THR A 149 -3.28 16.90 8.62
N THR A 150 -3.77 17.59 7.59
CA THR A 150 -2.94 18.34 6.63
C THR A 150 -2.17 19.47 7.31
N THR A 151 -2.80 20.21 8.23
CA THR A 151 -2.14 21.29 8.99
C THR A 151 -1.01 20.72 9.85
N ILE A 152 -1.28 19.62 10.57
CA ILE A 152 -0.28 18.96 11.41
C ILE A 152 0.91 18.48 10.56
N MET A 153 0.63 17.84 9.42
CA MET A 153 1.68 17.37 8.52
C MET A 153 2.54 18.50 7.98
N LYS A 154 1.95 19.67 7.66
CA LYS A 154 2.70 20.85 7.21
C LYS A 154 3.65 21.39 8.29
N SER A 155 3.28 21.32 9.57
CA SER A 155 4.16 21.75 10.68
C SER A 155 5.30 20.75 10.93
N LEU A 156 5.03 19.45 10.84
CA LEU A 156 5.99 18.39 11.20
C LEU A 156 6.88 17.93 10.03
N LYS A 157 6.44 18.12 8.78
CA LYS A 157 7.22 17.90 7.56
C LYS A 157 7.83 19.22 7.06
N GLY A 158 8.69 19.13 6.07
CA GLY A 158 9.39 20.27 5.49
C GLY A 158 10.63 19.83 4.72
N GLU A 159 11.40 20.79 4.23
CA GLU A 159 12.59 20.52 3.45
C GLU A 159 13.66 19.77 4.27
N PRO A 160 14.45 18.89 3.62
CA PRO A 160 15.48 18.13 4.29
C PRO A 160 16.53 19.05 4.92
N ASN A 161 17.03 18.67 6.09
CA ASN A 161 18.00 19.40 6.89
C ASN A 161 17.51 20.75 7.48
N THR A 162 16.21 21.06 7.37
CA THR A 162 15.62 22.16 8.15
C THR A 162 15.32 21.71 9.57
N SER A 163 15.43 22.62 10.54
CA SER A 163 15.09 22.35 11.94
C SER A 163 13.64 22.73 12.23
N VAL A 164 13.05 22.05 13.21
CA VAL A 164 11.80 22.44 13.88
C VAL A 164 12.01 22.35 15.38
N ARG A 165 11.59 23.37 16.13
CA ARG A 165 11.56 23.33 17.59
C ARG A 165 10.22 22.76 18.03
N LEU A 166 10.21 21.64 18.74
CA LEU A 166 9.01 21.09 19.34
C LEU A 166 9.00 21.36 20.84
N GLN A 167 7.82 21.71 21.36
CA GLN A 167 7.56 21.65 22.80
C GLN A 167 6.82 20.34 23.10
N ILE A 168 7.39 19.53 23.99
CA ILE A 168 6.92 18.18 24.30
C ILE A 168 6.50 18.10 25.75
N TYR A 169 5.32 17.52 26.01
CA TYR A 169 4.93 17.07 27.35
C TYR A 169 5.09 15.57 27.49
N ARG A 170 5.85 15.14 28.50
CA ARG A 170 6.06 13.72 28.83
C ARG A 170 5.46 13.40 30.19
N LYS A 171 4.37 12.65 30.15
CA LYS A 171 3.60 12.25 31.33
C LYS A 171 4.37 11.41 32.35
N THR A 172 5.29 10.55 31.91
CA THR A 172 6.04 9.65 32.84
C THR A 172 6.96 10.39 33.80
N ILE A 173 7.34 11.63 33.47
CA ILE A 173 8.15 12.52 34.33
C ILE A 173 7.41 13.82 34.68
N ASP A 174 6.14 13.91 34.30
CA ASP A 174 5.27 15.09 34.46
C ASP A 174 5.97 16.42 34.11
N SER A 175 6.57 16.50 32.92
CA SER A 175 7.40 17.65 32.54
C SER A 175 7.25 18.06 31.08
N ILE A 176 7.43 19.35 30.83
CA ILE A 176 7.50 19.97 29.50
C ILE A 176 8.95 20.30 29.18
N PHE A 177 9.41 19.96 27.98
CA PHE A 177 10.74 20.31 27.50
C PHE A 177 10.72 20.65 26.01
N ASP A 178 11.67 21.48 25.61
CA ASP A 178 11.91 21.83 24.22
C ASP A 178 12.90 20.86 23.58
N VAL A 179 12.69 20.54 22.30
CA VAL A 179 13.61 19.74 21.51
C VAL A 179 13.69 20.26 20.08
N ASN A 180 14.92 20.46 19.58
CA ASN A 180 15.14 20.81 18.19
C ASN A 180 15.37 19.53 17.37
N ILE A 181 14.60 19.36 16.29
CA ILE A 181 14.70 18.19 15.42
C ILE A 181 15.01 18.65 14.00
N ASN A 182 16.08 18.13 13.42
CA ASN A 182 16.37 18.29 12.00
C ASN A 182 15.53 17.30 11.19
N ARG A 183 14.69 17.83 10.30
CA ARG A 183 13.88 17.03 9.38
C ARG A 183 14.81 16.26 8.45
N ASN A 184 14.56 14.97 8.31
CA ASN A 184 15.35 14.10 7.44
C ASN A 184 14.43 13.05 6.79
N LYS A 185 14.99 12.28 5.87
CA LYS A 185 14.33 11.14 5.23
C LYS A 185 13.96 10.10 6.28
N VAL A 186 12.70 9.70 6.27
CA VAL A 186 12.10 8.70 7.15
C VAL A 186 11.50 7.61 6.28
N ASN A 187 11.89 6.36 6.53
CA ASN A 187 11.39 5.22 5.77
C ASN A 187 9.97 4.88 6.21
N ILE A 188 9.10 4.67 5.23
CA ILE A 188 7.77 4.08 5.40
C ILE A 188 7.92 2.61 5.05
N LYS A 189 7.97 1.76 6.07
CA LYS A 189 8.10 0.32 5.87
C LYS A 189 6.95 -0.24 5.05
N SER A 190 7.26 -1.20 4.19
CA SER A 190 6.28 -2.03 3.50
C SER A 190 6.30 -3.46 4.01
N VAL A 191 7.44 -3.92 4.54
CA VAL A 191 7.49 -5.13 5.38
C VAL A 191 7.09 -4.75 6.80
N ASP A 192 5.87 -5.13 7.19
CA ASP A 192 5.34 -4.82 8.53
C ASP A 192 6.11 -5.58 9.60
N VAL A 193 6.28 -6.90 9.38
CA VAL A 193 6.94 -7.82 10.32
C VAL A 193 7.66 -8.94 9.57
N ALA A 194 8.75 -9.42 10.18
CA ALA A 194 9.48 -10.61 9.76
C ALA A 194 10.05 -11.35 10.98
N TYR A 195 9.67 -12.61 11.19
CA TYR A 195 10.15 -13.45 12.31
C TYR A 195 9.97 -14.94 12.05
N MET A 196 10.61 -15.77 12.87
CA MET A 196 10.44 -17.22 12.87
C MET A 196 9.12 -17.59 13.58
N LEU A 197 8.27 -18.39 12.92
CA LEU A 197 7.06 -18.96 13.52
C LEU A 197 7.38 -20.19 14.38
N ASN A 198 8.41 -20.95 13.98
CA ASN A 198 8.99 -22.07 14.70
C ASN A 198 10.46 -22.22 14.25
N ASP A 199 11.11 -23.34 14.55
CA ASP A 199 12.55 -23.53 14.27
C ASP A 199 12.92 -23.52 12.77
N SER A 200 11.98 -23.82 11.87
CA SER A 200 12.24 -23.97 10.42
C SER A 200 11.42 -23.02 9.53
N LEU A 201 10.27 -22.54 10.01
CA LEU A 201 9.31 -21.75 9.25
C LEU A 201 9.42 -20.27 9.60
N GLY A 202 9.78 -19.45 8.62
CA GLY A 202 9.75 -17.99 8.73
C GLY A 202 8.44 -17.39 8.25
N TYR A 203 8.17 -16.15 8.65
CA TYR A 203 7.01 -15.37 8.23
C TYR A 203 7.44 -13.97 7.82
N ILE A 204 6.97 -13.51 6.67
CA ILE A 204 7.12 -12.12 6.19
C ILE A 204 5.75 -11.58 5.80
N LYS A 205 5.34 -10.47 6.41
CA LYS A 205 4.17 -9.70 5.99
C LYS A 205 4.60 -8.51 5.13
N LEU A 206 4.12 -8.47 3.89
CA LEU A 206 4.28 -7.31 3.01
C LEU A 206 2.93 -6.64 2.77
N ASN A 207 2.83 -5.34 3.04
CA ASN A 207 1.59 -4.57 2.92
C ASN A 207 1.41 -3.89 1.55
N ARG A 208 2.50 -3.59 0.83
CA ARG A 208 2.51 -2.98 -0.51
C ARG A 208 3.84 -3.18 -1.23
N PHE A 209 3.86 -2.94 -2.54
CA PHE A 209 5.08 -2.97 -3.36
C PHE A 209 5.59 -1.54 -3.65
N ALA A 210 6.18 -0.90 -2.64
CA ALA A 210 6.89 0.37 -2.73
C ALA A 210 8.35 0.20 -3.19
N ARG A 211 9.04 1.27 -3.59
CA ARG A 211 10.42 1.23 -4.13
C ARG A 211 11.46 0.59 -3.20
N ASN A 212 11.33 0.78 -1.89
CA ASN A 212 12.20 0.18 -0.88
C ASN A 212 11.84 -1.28 -0.53
N SER A 213 10.69 -1.79 -0.98
CA SER A 213 10.15 -3.08 -0.48
C SER A 213 11.04 -4.27 -0.80
N TYR A 214 11.64 -4.31 -1.98
CA TYR A 214 12.54 -5.40 -2.35
C TYR A 214 13.74 -5.48 -1.40
N GLN A 215 14.33 -4.34 -1.03
CA GLN A 215 15.45 -4.32 -0.09
C GLN A 215 15.02 -4.73 1.33
N GLU A 216 13.85 -4.26 1.78
CA GLU A 216 13.28 -4.67 3.07
C GLU A 216 13.01 -6.18 3.11
N PHE A 217 12.42 -6.71 2.04
CA PHE A 217 12.14 -8.12 1.87
C PHE A 217 13.43 -8.94 1.84
N LYS A 218 14.42 -8.57 1.04
CA LYS A 218 15.71 -9.26 0.90
C LYS A 218 16.48 -9.30 2.21
N ASN A 219 16.50 -8.19 2.96
CA ASN A 219 17.10 -8.16 4.29
C ASN A 219 16.38 -9.10 5.25
N SER A 220 15.04 -9.07 5.27
CA SER A 220 14.22 -9.94 6.13
C SER A 220 14.43 -11.41 5.79
N LEU A 221 14.47 -11.75 4.50
CA LEU A 221 14.71 -13.10 4.01
C LEU A 221 16.10 -13.61 4.45
N ARG A 222 17.14 -12.78 4.29
CA ARG A 222 18.49 -13.11 4.78
C ARG A 222 18.50 -13.33 6.29
N ASP A 223 17.94 -12.40 7.05
CA ASP A 223 17.96 -12.46 8.52
C ASP A 223 17.17 -13.69 9.05
N LEU A 224 16.14 -14.15 8.35
CA LEU A 224 15.42 -15.38 8.68
C LEU A 224 16.23 -16.63 8.30
N LYS A 225 16.89 -16.65 7.14
CA LYS A 225 17.79 -17.74 6.75
C LYS A 225 18.94 -17.92 7.72
N GLU A 226 19.53 -16.82 8.21
CA GLU A 226 20.58 -16.85 9.24
C GLU A 226 20.09 -17.45 10.57
N LYS A 227 18.77 -17.40 10.82
CA LYS A 227 18.11 -18.04 11.98
C LYS A 227 17.70 -19.50 11.73
N GLY A 228 18.06 -20.09 10.58
CA GLY A 228 17.78 -21.49 10.26
C GLY A 228 16.51 -21.73 9.44
N MET A 229 15.87 -20.69 8.91
CA MET A 229 14.66 -20.83 8.08
C MET A 229 14.89 -21.70 6.84
N THR A 230 14.08 -22.74 6.68
CA THR A 230 14.00 -23.60 5.47
C THR A 230 12.75 -23.30 4.64
N ASP A 231 11.68 -22.85 5.29
CA ASP A 231 10.37 -22.63 4.68
C ASP A 231 9.86 -21.24 5.02
N LEU A 232 9.12 -20.60 4.10
CA LEU A 232 8.63 -19.24 4.26
C LEU A 232 7.12 -19.15 4.08
N VAL A 233 6.44 -18.50 5.02
CA VAL A 233 5.12 -17.91 4.80
C VAL A 233 5.28 -16.47 4.32
N PHE A 234 4.86 -16.21 3.09
CA PHE A 234 4.80 -14.88 2.52
C PHE A 234 3.36 -14.37 2.49
N ASP A 235 3.04 -13.41 3.36
CA ASP A 235 1.68 -12.95 3.58
C ASP A 235 1.35 -11.67 2.81
N LEU A 236 0.55 -11.82 1.76
CA LEU A 236 0.07 -10.75 0.87
C LEU A 236 -1.40 -10.40 1.12
N ARG A 237 -2.02 -10.90 2.19
CA ARG A 237 -3.40 -10.54 2.55
C ARG A 237 -3.52 -9.04 2.77
N GLY A 238 -4.59 -8.43 2.27
CA GLY A 238 -4.81 -6.98 2.32
C GLY A 238 -3.87 -6.15 1.43
N ASN A 239 -2.97 -6.76 0.66
CA ASN A 239 -1.99 -6.02 -0.15
C ASN A 239 -2.57 -5.70 -1.54
N GLY A 240 -2.95 -4.44 -1.74
CA GLY A 240 -3.51 -3.93 -3.00
C GLY A 240 -2.52 -3.83 -4.18
N GLY A 241 -1.26 -4.20 -3.97
CA GLY A 241 -0.22 -4.24 -4.99
C GLY A 241 0.76 -3.08 -4.91
N GLY A 242 1.18 -2.57 -6.07
CA GLY A 242 2.19 -1.53 -6.20
C GLY A 242 3.03 -1.71 -7.46
N PHE A 243 4.32 -1.46 -7.36
CA PHE A 243 5.22 -1.51 -8.51
C PHE A 243 5.50 -2.93 -8.99
N VAL A 244 5.22 -3.18 -10.27
CA VAL A 244 5.41 -4.49 -10.92
C VAL A 244 6.88 -4.91 -10.93
N ASP A 245 7.81 -3.98 -11.16
CA ASP A 245 9.25 -4.25 -11.12
C ASP A 245 9.72 -4.74 -9.74
N ILE A 246 9.11 -4.24 -8.67
CA ILE A 246 9.40 -4.68 -7.30
C ILE A 246 8.82 -6.07 -7.05
N ALA A 247 7.61 -6.36 -7.53
CA ALA A 247 7.05 -7.72 -7.46
C ALA A 247 7.90 -8.73 -8.22
N ASN A 248 8.35 -8.40 -9.44
CA ASN A 248 9.22 -9.26 -10.23
C ASN A 248 10.52 -9.56 -9.48
N SER A 249 11.14 -8.54 -8.87
CA SER A 249 12.36 -8.70 -8.08
C SER A 249 12.16 -9.60 -6.85
N ILE A 250 10.96 -9.60 -6.26
CA ILE A 250 10.63 -10.51 -5.15
C ILE A 250 10.39 -11.95 -5.66
N VAL A 251 9.71 -12.12 -6.80
CA VAL A 251 9.49 -13.45 -7.40
C VAL A 251 10.81 -14.10 -7.82
N ASP A 252 11.75 -13.29 -8.33
CA ASP A 252 13.11 -13.70 -8.69
C ASP A 252 13.86 -14.38 -7.52
N GLU A 253 13.52 -14.08 -6.27
CA GLU A 253 14.13 -14.75 -5.10
C GLU A 253 13.70 -16.22 -4.97
N PHE A 254 12.63 -16.65 -5.66
CA PHE A 254 11.99 -17.95 -5.48
C PHE A 254 12.03 -18.87 -6.70
N LEU A 255 12.04 -18.32 -7.91
CA LEU A 255 12.00 -19.09 -9.15
C LEU A 255 13.42 -19.35 -9.66
N GLU A 256 13.60 -20.48 -10.34
CA GLU A 256 14.87 -20.77 -11.02
C GLU A 256 15.12 -19.82 -12.20
N ASP A 257 16.38 -19.73 -12.63
CA ASP A 257 16.80 -18.95 -13.79
C ASP A 257 15.95 -19.23 -15.04
N GLU A 258 15.71 -18.19 -15.84
CA GLU A 258 14.90 -18.21 -17.07
C GLU A 258 13.42 -18.58 -16.91
N LYS A 259 12.90 -18.75 -15.68
CA LYS A 259 11.46 -18.96 -15.48
C LYS A 259 10.67 -17.68 -15.76
N LEU A 260 9.63 -17.78 -16.58
CA LEU A 260 8.74 -16.65 -16.84
C LEU A 260 8.00 -16.26 -15.56
N ILE A 261 8.07 -14.98 -15.19
CA ILE A 261 7.35 -14.41 -14.06
C ILE A 261 5.99 -13.88 -14.52
N VAL A 262 6.02 -13.00 -15.52
CA VAL A 262 4.84 -12.30 -16.02
C VAL A 262 5.12 -11.76 -17.41
N PHE A 263 4.08 -11.62 -18.22
CA PHE A 263 4.19 -10.83 -19.44
C PHE A 263 3.03 -9.84 -19.58
N THR A 264 3.29 -8.75 -20.28
CA THR A 264 2.34 -7.65 -20.47
C THR A 264 2.08 -7.44 -21.95
N LYS A 265 0.84 -7.10 -22.31
CA LYS A 265 0.42 -6.79 -23.68
C LYS A 265 -0.28 -5.44 -23.70
N ASN A 266 0.26 -4.49 -24.46
CA ASN A 266 -0.33 -3.16 -24.61
C ASN A 266 -1.34 -3.08 -25.77
N ASN A 267 -1.96 -1.91 -25.96
CA ASN A 267 -2.93 -1.66 -27.03
C ASN A 267 -2.37 -1.69 -28.45
N LYS A 268 -1.03 -1.68 -28.63
CA LYS A 268 -0.34 -1.83 -29.91
C LYS A 268 0.02 -3.29 -30.22
N GLY A 269 -0.30 -4.20 -29.31
CA GLY A 269 0.07 -5.61 -29.42
C GLY A 269 1.51 -5.93 -29.00
N ASN A 270 2.28 -4.94 -28.51
CA ASN A 270 3.64 -5.19 -28.03
C ASN A 270 3.57 -6.03 -26.76
N ILE A 271 4.38 -7.09 -26.74
CA ILE A 271 4.54 -7.98 -25.59
C ILE A 271 5.86 -7.64 -24.90
N LYS A 272 5.83 -7.52 -23.57
CA LYS A 272 7.03 -7.43 -22.73
C LYS A 272 6.97 -8.50 -21.67
N GLU A 273 7.99 -9.35 -21.67
CA GLU A 273 8.15 -10.48 -20.75
C GLU A 273 9.11 -10.09 -19.62
N SER A 274 9.02 -10.80 -18.50
CA SER A 274 9.94 -10.68 -17.37
C SER A 274 10.24 -12.07 -16.85
N PHE A 275 11.52 -12.38 -16.74
CA PHE A 275 12.03 -13.69 -16.34
C PHE A 275 12.77 -13.58 -15.02
N ALA A 276 12.79 -14.67 -14.26
CA ALA A 276 13.68 -14.87 -13.15
C ALA A 276 15.12 -15.07 -13.64
N THR A 277 16.06 -14.88 -12.73
CA THR A 277 17.51 -14.84 -12.94
C THR A 277 18.21 -15.73 -11.91
N GLU A 278 19.46 -16.11 -12.17
CA GLU A 278 20.34 -16.83 -11.24
C GLU A 278 20.62 -16.14 -9.88
N LYS A 279 20.05 -14.95 -9.63
CA LYS A 279 20.27 -14.16 -8.39
C LYS A 279 19.38 -14.60 -7.23
N GLY A 280 18.44 -15.52 -7.46
CA GLY A 280 17.47 -15.95 -6.49
C GLY A 280 18.12 -16.55 -5.25
N SER A 281 17.76 -16.07 -4.05
CA SER A 281 18.37 -16.54 -2.81
C SER A 281 17.57 -17.62 -2.07
N PHE A 282 16.37 -17.98 -2.55
CA PHE A 282 15.46 -18.92 -1.88
C PHE A 282 14.77 -19.90 -2.86
N GLU A 283 15.43 -20.23 -3.96
CA GLU A 283 14.93 -21.16 -4.98
C GLU A 283 14.63 -22.57 -4.44
N LYS A 284 15.33 -23.02 -3.39
CA LYS A 284 15.18 -24.37 -2.82
C LYS A 284 14.28 -24.46 -1.59
N GLY A 285 13.92 -23.32 -0.98
CA GLY A 285 13.08 -23.31 0.21
C GLY A 285 11.61 -23.58 -0.11
N GLY A 286 10.87 -24.15 0.85
CA GLY A 286 9.42 -24.26 0.76
C GLY A 286 8.75 -22.89 0.94
N LEU A 287 7.60 -22.72 0.29
CA LEU A 287 6.96 -21.42 0.20
C LEU A 287 5.44 -21.57 0.30
N TYR A 288 4.85 -20.82 1.22
CA TYR A 288 3.41 -20.65 1.35
C TYR A 288 3.08 -19.19 1.11
N VAL A 289 2.15 -18.91 0.21
CA VAL A 289 1.71 -17.53 -0.07
C VAL A 289 0.28 -17.36 0.41
N LEU A 290 0.09 -16.44 1.37
CA LEU A 290 -1.25 -16.14 1.88
C LEU A 290 -1.88 -15.01 1.07
N ILE A 291 -3.08 -15.23 0.55
CA ILE A 291 -3.86 -14.24 -0.20
C ILE A 291 -5.31 -14.16 0.28
N ASP A 292 -5.92 -13.03 0.03
CA ASP A 292 -7.33 -12.77 0.28
C ASP A 292 -7.96 -11.93 -0.84
N GLU A 293 -9.24 -11.63 -0.71
CA GLU A 293 -10.01 -10.82 -1.66
C GLU A 293 -9.46 -9.41 -1.91
N ASN A 294 -8.62 -8.91 -1.01
CA ASN A 294 -7.98 -7.58 -1.08
C ASN A 294 -6.58 -7.65 -1.69
N SER A 295 -6.05 -8.85 -1.93
CA SER A 295 -4.79 -9.07 -2.63
C SER A 295 -4.98 -8.74 -4.10
N ALA A 296 -4.29 -7.72 -4.61
CA ALA A 296 -4.54 -7.20 -5.96
C ALA A 296 -3.26 -6.87 -6.73
N SER A 297 -3.35 -6.83 -8.06
CA SER A 297 -2.32 -6.32 -8.97
C SER A 297 -0.96 -6.99 -8.75
N ALA A 298 0.06 -6.27 -8.28
CA ALA A 298 1.39 -6.83 -8.02
C ALA A 298 1.37 -8.06 -7.09
N SER A 299 0.47 -8.11 -6.10
CA SER A 299 0.28 -9.31 -5.25
C SER A 299 -0.20 -10.52 -6.05
N GLU A 300 -1.05 -10.29 -7.05
CA GLU A 300 -1.57 -11.32 -7.95
C GLU A 300 -0.53 -11.75 -8.99
N ILE A 301 0.40 -10.87 -9.36
CA ILE A 301 1.59 -11.24 -10.14
C ILE A 301 2.46 -12.20 -9.34
N VAL A 302 2.75 -11.90 -8.07
CA VAL A 302 3.52 -12.80 -7.21
C VAL A 302 2.82 -14.16 -7.08
N ALA A 303 1.56 -14.17 -6.66
CA ALA A 303 0.82 -15.41 -6.46
C ALA A 303 0.64 -16.19 -7.76
N GLY A 304 0.36 -15.51 -8.88
CA GLY A 304 0.19 -16.13 -10.19
C GLY A 304 1.49 -16.70 -10.75
N ALA A 305 2.61 -15.97 -10.66
CA ALA A 305 3.92 -16.43 -11.13
C ALA A 305 4.37 -17.69 -10.39
N LEU A 306 4.21 -17.70 -9.07
CA LEU A 306 4.54 -18.82 -8.20
C LEU A 306 3.61 -20.02 -8.44
N GLN A 307 2.30 -19.79 -8.49
CA GLN A 307 1.31 -20.84 -8.74
C GLN A 307 1.51 -21.51 -10.10
N ASP A 308 1.73 -20.72 -11.15
CA ASP A 308 1.84 -21.19 -12.53
C ASP A 308 3.16 -21.91 -12.82
N ASN A 309 4.22 -21.60 -12.08
CA ASN A 309 5.49 -22.34 -12.15
C ASN A 309 5.56 -23.52 -11.17
N ASP A 310 4.45 -23.85 -10.49
CA ASP A 310 4.39 -24.87 -9.45
C ASP A 310 5.45 -24.68 -8.34
N LYS A 311 5.72 -23.40 -8.00
CA LYS A 311 6.60 -22.98 -6.91
C LYS A 311 5.75 -22.45 -5.75
N GLY A 312 5.78 -23.16 -4.64
CA GLY A 312 5.03 -22.80 -3.44
C GLY A 312 3.52 -23.08 -3.53
N ILE A 313 2.83 -22.87 -2.41
CA ILE A 313 1.42 -23.21 -2.22
C ILE A 313 0.63 -21.94 -1.90
N ILE A 314 -0.39 -21.64 -2.70
CA ILE A 314 -1.27 -20.49 -2.49
C ILE A 314 -2.40 -20.87 -1.51
N ILE A 315 -2.52 -20.16 -0.39
CA ILE A 315 -3.50 -20.45 0.65
C ILE A 315 -4.37 -19.21 0.89
N GLY A 316 -5.68 -19.43 1.01
CA GLY A 316 -6.60 -18.40 1.48
C GLY A 316 -7.87 -18.31 0.65
N ARG A 317 -8.13 -17.16 0.04
CA ARG A 317 -9.34 -16.92 -0.77
C ARG A 317 -9.00 -16.32 -2.12
N ARG A 318 -9.97 -16.36 -3.05
CA ARG A 318 -9.79 -15.79 -4.38
C ARG A 318 -9.42 -14.30 -4.29
N SER A 319 -8.36 -13.91 -4.97
CA SER A 319 -7.85 -12.54 -4.99
C SER A 319 -8.78 -11.57 -5.74
N PHE A 320 -8.40 -10.30 -5.79
CA PHE A 320 -9.25 -9.22 -6.28
C PHE A 320 -9.65 -9.34 -7.76
N GLY A 321 -8.69 -9.70 -8.63
CA GLY A 321 -8.87 -9.86 -10.08
C GLY A 321 -8.45 -8.65 -10.91
N LYS A 322 -7.36 -7.95 -10.55
CA LYS A 322 -6.83 -6.81 -11.30
C LYS A 322 -5.61 -7.21 -12.14
N GLY A 323 -5.89 -7.62 -13.38
CA GLY A 323 -4.94 -7.97 -14.44
C GLY A 323 -4.48 -6.79 -15.32
N LEU A 324 -4.47 -5.56 -14.78
CA LEU A 324 -4.16 -4.33 -15.52
C LEU A 324 -2.84 -3.72 -15.04
N VAL A 325 -2.10 -3.14 -15.99
CA VAL A 325 -0.91 -2.34 -15.73
C VAL A 325 -1.25 -0.88 -15.94
N GLN A 326 -0.94 -0.07 -14.93
CA GLN A 326 -1.18 1.36 -14.94
C GLN A 326 0.13 2.13 -14.94
N GLN A 327 0.12 3.30 -15.57
CA GLN A 327 1.23 4.24 -15.56
C GLN A 327 0.74 5.59 -15.06
N GLU A 328 1.52 6.19 -14.17
CA GLU A 328 1.32 7.57 -13.73
C GLU A 328 1.96 8.54 -14.73
N MET A 329 1.21 9.56 -15.13
CA MET A 329 1.58 10.55 -16.13
C MET A 329 1.32 11.94 -15.56
N ASP A 330 2.37 12.73 -15.43
CA ASP A 330 2.34 14.11 -14.94
C ASP A 330 1.61 15.03 -15.95
N LEU A 331 0.78 15.95 -15.46
CA LEU A 331 0.02 16.91 -16.27
C LEU A 331 0.64 18.32 -16.34
N GLY A 332 1.72 18.58 -15.59
CA GLY A 332 2.53 19.79 -15.63
C GLY A 332 2.18 20.85 -14.57
N ASP A 333 1.07 20.69 -13.86
CA ASP A 333 0.57 21.60 -12.81
C ASP A 333 0.79 21.07 -11.38
N GLY A 334 1.35 19.87 -11.27
CA GLY A 334 1.53 19.10 -10.03
C GLY A 334 0.44 18.06 -9.79
N SER A 335 -0.53 17.92 -10.69
CA SER A 335 -1.47 16.79 -10.74
C SER A 335 -0.94 15.68 -11.66
N ALA A 336 -1.57 14.50 -11.58
CA ALA A 336 -1.22 13.37 -12.44
C ALA A 336 -2.44 12.54 -12.84
N VAL A 337 -2.31 11.80 -13.94
CA VAL A 337 -3.24 10.74 -14.33
C VAL A 337 -2.59 9.39 -14.13
N ARG A 338 -3.28 8.47 -13.47
CA ARG A 338 -2.92 7.05 -13.45
C ARG A 338 -3.77 6.33 -14.50
N LEU A 339 -3.16 5.98 -15.63
CA LEU A 339 -3.85 5.43 -16.81
C LEU A 339 -3.54 3.95 -17.00
N THR A 340 -4.56 3.14 -17.30
CA THR A 340 -4.37 1.75 -17.74
C THR A 340 -3.77 1.69 -19.16
N ILE A 341 -2.58 1.11 -19.29
CA ILE A 341 -1.83 1.06 -20.56
C ILE A 341 -1.64 -0.34 -21.13
N ALA A 342 -1.78 -1.39 -20.31
CA ALA A 342 -1.59 -2.77 -20.72
C ALA A 342 -2.38 -3.74 -19.82
N ARG A 343 -2.52 -4.97 -20.30
CA ARG A 343 -2.92 -6.13 -19.49
C ARG A 343 -1.70 -6.97 -19.16
N TYR A 344 -1.68 -7.62 -18.01
CA TYR A 344 -0.68 -8.64 -17.71
C TYR A 344 -1.30 -10.03 -17.68
N TYR A 345 -0.45 -11.02 -17.89
CA TYR A 345 -0.77 -12.42 -18.00
C TYR A 345 0.25 -13.21 -17.18
N THR A 346 -0.22 -14.24 -16.51
CA THR A 346 0.63 -15.14 -15.73
C THR A 346 1.34 -16.13 -16.67
N PRO A 347 2.32 -16.90 -16.17
CA PRO A 347 3.16 -17.78 -17.01
C PRO A 347 2.40 -18.80 -17.86
N THR A 348 1.25 -19.33 -17.43
CA THR A 348 0.43 -20.22 -18.27
C THR A 348 -0.34 -19.50 -19.38
N GLY A 349 -0.20 -18.17 -19.49
CA GLY A 349 -0.90 -17.33 -20.46
C GLY A 349 -2.29 -16.86 -20.04
N ARG A 350 -2.71 -17.12 -18.79
CA ARG A 350 -4.04 -16.72 -18.33
C ARG A 350 -4.07 -15.25 -17.92
N SER A 351 -5.13 -14.56 -18.34
CA SER A 351 -5.48 -13.25 -17.80
C SER A 351 -6.34 -13.44 -16.56
N ILE A 352 -5.88 -12.91 -15.43
CA ILE A 352 -6.64 -12.92 -14.18
C ILE A 352 -7.62 -11.74 -14.08
N GLN A 353 -7.61 -10.82 -15.07
CA GLN A 353 -8.49 -9.67 -15.12
C GLN A 353 -9.96 -10.08 -15.06
N LYS A 354 -10.66 -9.62 -14.03
CA LYS A 354 -12.11 -9.77 -13.91
C LYS A 354 -12.83 -9.02 -15.04
N PRO A 355 -13.89 -9.59 -15.64
CA PRO A 355 -14.69 -8.88 -16.62
C PRO A 355 -15.38 -7.67 -15.99
N TYR A 356 -15.44 -6.56 -16.73
CA TYR A 356 -16.27 -5.41 -16.43
C TYR A 356 -16.87 -4.87 -17.75
N LYS A 357 -18.14 -4.48 -17.74
CA LYS A 357 -18.75 -3.80 -18.88
C LYS A 357 -18.39 -2.32 -18.82
N LYS A 358 -18.11 -1.68 -19.97
CA LYS A 358 -17.71 -0.26 -20.01
C LYS A 358 -18.80 0.69 -19.46
N GLU A 359 -20.06 0.33 -19.66
CA GLU A 359 -21.22 1.12 -19.22
C GLU A 359 -21.49 1.02 -17.71
N ASP A 360 -20.97 -0.01 -17.04
CA ASP A 360 -21.24 -0.36 -15.64
C ASP A 360 -19.95 -0.71 -14.87
N ALA A 361 -18.80 -0.19 -15.31
CA ALA A 361 -17.51 -0.69 -14.85
C ALA A 361 -17.33 -0.49 -13.34
N THR A 362 -17.72 0.67 -12.82
CA THR A 362 -17.61 1.02 -11.40
C THR A 362 -18.57 0.18 -10.55
N SER A 363 -19.82 -0.02 -11.00
CA SER A 363 -20.83 -0.76 -10.24
C SER A 363 -20.49 -2.24 -10.06
N VAL A 364 -19.78 -2.86 -11.02
CA VAL A 364 -19.31 -4.24 -10.92
C VAL A 364 -18.27 -4.40 -9.79
N TYR A 365 -17.35 -3.45 -9.63
CA TYR A 365 -16.36 -3.54 -8.54
C TYR A 365 -16.96 -3.17 -7.19
N ASP A 366 -17.83 -2.15 -7.16
CA ASP A 366 -18.48 -1.70 -5.93
C ASP A 366 -19.36 -2.79 -5.29
N THR A 367 -19.99 -3.61 -6.13
CA THR A 367 -20.90 -4.69 -5.68
C THR A 367 -20.26 -6.07 -5.66
N ASP A 368 -18.99 -6.23 -6.06
CA ASP A 368 -18.32 -7.53 -6.16
C ASP A 368 -18.24 -8.22 -4.80
N PHE A 369 -17.80 -7.50 -3.77
CA PHE A 369 -17.69 -8.04 -2.42
C PHE A 369 -19.05 -8.56 -1.93
N ASP A 370 -20.10 -7.74 -2.04
CA ASP A 370 -21.45 -8.12 -1.64
C ASP A 370 -21.99 -9.31 -2.44
N THR A 371 -21.69 -9.36 -3.74
CA THR A 371 -22.12 -10.45 -4.62
C THR A 371 -21.47 -11.77 -4.21
N ARG A 372 -20.16 -11.75 -3.95
CA ARG A 372 -19.37 -12.89 -3.47
C ARG A 372 -19.76 -13.33 -2.06
N LEU A 373 -20.20 -12.38 -1.23
CA LEU A 373 -20.75 -12.67 0.09
C LEU A 373 -22.09 -13.38 -0.01
N LYS A 374 -23.01 -12.85 -0.82
CA LYS A 374 -24.36 -13.40 -1.02
C LYS A 374 -24.35 -14.77 -1.68
N ASN A 375 -23.43 -15.03 -2.61
CA ASN A 375 -23.33 -16.31 -3.29
C ASN A 375 -22.54 -17.38 -2.50
N GLY A 376 -21.99 -17.01 -1.34
CA GLY A 376 -21.28 -17.91 -0.43
C GLY A 376 -19.81 -18.16 -0.76
N GLU A 377 -19.20 -17.44 -1.71
CA GLU A 377 -17.80 -17.62 -2.12
C GLU A 377 -16.81 -17.51 -0.94
N PHE A 378 -17.11 -16.65 0.05
CA PHE A 378 -16.27 -16.50 1.24
C PHE A 378 -16.34 -17.68 2.22
N PHE A 379 -17.33 -18.57 2.06
CA PHE A 379 -17.63 -19.66 3.02
C PHE A 379 -17.33 -21.04 2.45
N THR A 380 -17.55 -21.24 1.15
CA THR A 380 -17.44 -22.55 0.49
C THR A 380 -16.65 -22.47 -0.81
N LYS A 381 -15.67 -23.36 -0.98
CA LYS A 381 -14.82 -23.45 -2.19
C LYS A 381 -15.64 -23.61 -3.47
N ASP A 382 -16.68 -24.45 -3.41
CA ASP A 382 -17.52 -24.76 -4.58
C ASP A 382 -18.41 -23.59 -5.04
N SER A 383 -18.51 -22.53 -4.21
CA SER A 383 -19.19 -21.29 -4.59
C SER A 383 -18.33 -20.37 -5.44
N ILE A 384 -17.02 -20.63 -5.57
CA ILE A 384 -16.13 -19.87 -6.45
C ILE A 384 -16.52 -20.12 -7.91
N LYS A 385 -17.00 -19.07 -8.58
CA LYS A 385 -17.38 -19.15 -9.99
C LYS A 385 -16.13 -19.17 -10.87
N THR A 386 -15.93 -20.27 -11.59
CA THR A 386 -14.90 -20.43 -12.62
C THR A 386 -15.52 -20.37 -14.01
N ILE A 387 -14.71 -19.99 -15.01
CA ILE A 387 -15.11 -20.00 -16.41
C ILE A 387 -14.37 -21.15 -17.09
N ASP A 388 -15.09 -22.19 -17.53
CA ASP A 388 -14.48 -23.41 -18.06
C ASP A 388 -13.63 -23.17 -19.30
N SER A 389 -14.00 -22.19 -20.15
CA SER A 389 -13.20 -21.77 -21.31
C SER A 389 -11.90 -21.04 -20.95
N LEU A 390 -11.73 -20.66 -19.68
CA LEU A 390 -10.52 -20.03 -19.14
C LEU A 390 -9.80 -20.96 -18.17
N LYS A 391 -9.87 -22.27 -18.41
CA LYS A 391 -9.11 -23.30 -17.71
C LYS A 391 -7.73 -23.46 -18.35
N PHE A 392 -6.70 -23.49 -17.51
CA PHE A 392 -5.30 -23.67 -17.90
C PHE A 392 -4.67 -24.75 -17.02
N THR A 393 -3.51 -25.24 -17.43
CA THR A 393 -2.78 -26.31 -16.72
C THR A 393 -1.34 -25.87 -16.49
N THR A 394 -0.86 -26.01 -15.26
CA THR A 394 0.53 -25.75 -14.88
C THR A 394 1.46 -26.85 -15.41
N PRO A 395 2.80 -26.63 -15.44
CA PRO A 395 3.75 -27.64 -15.88
C PRO A 395 3.61 -29.00 -15.17
N LYS A 396 3.29 -29.03 -13.88
CA LYS A 396 3.06 -30.27 -13.10
C LYS A 396 1.60 -30.78 -13.14
N GLY A 397 0.75 -30.21 -14.00
CA GLY A 397 -0.59 -30.75 -14.29
C GLY A 397 -1.72 -30.19 -13.43
N LYS A 398 -1.47 -29.20 -12.57
CA LYS A 398 -2.50 -28.59 -11.73
C LYS A 398 -3.35 -27.62 -12.56
N ILE A 399 -4.65 -27.65 -12.30
CA ILE A 399 -5.61 -26.78 -12.97
C ILE A 399 -5.64 -25.40 -12.34
N VAL A 400 -5.53 -24.37 -13.16
CA VAL A 400 -5.67 -22.96 -12.77
C VAL A 400 -6.63 -22.22 -13.72
N TYR A 401 -7.20 -21.10 -13.25
CA TYR A 401 -8.28 -20.41 -13.96
C TYR A 401 -7.98 -18.93 -14.19
N GLY A 402 -8.35 -18.41 -15.36
CA GLY A 402 -8.38 -16.97 -15.62
C GLY A 402 -9.72 -16.30 -15.25
N GLY A 403 -9.81 -14.99 -15.50
CA GLY A 403 -11.09 -14.26 -15.51
C GLY A 403 -11.63 -13.76 -14.17
N GLY A 404 -10.88 -13.85 -13.07
CA GLY A 404 -11.39 -13.42 -11.77
C GLY A 404 -10.38 -13.43 -10.62
N GLY A 405 -9.10 -13.16 -10.87
CA GLY A 405 -8.06 -13.26 -9.85
C GLY A 405 -7.49 -14.67 -9.69
N ILE A 406 -6.56 -14.80 -8.76
CA ILE A 406 -5.91 -16.05 -8.36
C ILE A 406 -6.85 -16.82 -7.43
N ILE A 407 -7.21 -18.03 -7.82
CA ILE A 407 -7.91 -18.99 -6.97
C ILE A 407 -6.85 -19.75 -6.16
N PRO A 408 -6.96 -19.82 -4.83
CA PRO A 408 -5.96 -20.48 -4.00
C PRO A 408 -5.98 -22.00 -4.17
N ASP A 409 -4.86 -22.63 -3.85
CA ASP A 409 -4.70 -24.08 -3.86
C ASP A 409 -5.47 -24.71 -2.71
N TYR A 410 -5.30 -24.11 -1.52
CA TYR A 410 -6.06 -24.41 -0.33
C TYR A 410 -6.97 -23.23 0.02
N PHE A 411 -8.26 -23.47 -0.12
CA PHE A 411 -9.28 -22.52 0.30
C PHE A 411 -9.41 -22.51 1.83
N VAL A 412 -9.47 -21.31 2.40
CA VAL A 412 -9.75 -21.07 3.83
C VAL A 412 -10.88 -20.04 3.94
N SER A 413 -12.00 -20.46 4.52
CA SER A 413 -13.19 -19.63 4.66
C SER A 413 -12.99 -18.45 5.60
N VAL A 414 -13.80 -17.40 5.42
CA VAL A 414 -13.87 -16.28 6.36
C VAL A 414 -14.41 -16.76 7.70
N ASP A 415 -13.76 -16.35 8.80
CA ASP A 415 -14.26 -16.61 10.13
C ASP A 415 -15.27 -15.55 10.60
N THR A 416 -16.54 -15.75 10.26
CA THR A 416 -17.62 -14.89 10.76
C THR A 416 -17.87 -15.06 12.26
N THR A 417 -17.33 -16.12 12.86
CA THR A 417 -17.51 -16.38 14.29
C THR A 417 -16.65 -15.48 15.16
N ASN A 418 -15.69 -14.74 14.58
CA ASN A 418 -14.81 -13.82 15.29
C ASN A 418 -15.08 -12.33 15.00
N TYR A 419 -16.28 -12.01 14.53
CA TYR A 419 -16.69 -10.63 14.21
C TYR A 419 -16.95 -9.79 15.48
N ILE A 420 -16.37 -8.58 15.52
CA ILE A 420 -16.65 -7.56 16.54
C ILE A 420 -17.36 -6.37 15.88
N PRO A 421 -18.52 -5.96 16.40
CA PRO A 421 -19.21 -4.78 15.92
C PRO A 421 -18.33 -3.52 15.99
N THR A 422 -18.36 -2.71 14.93
CA THR A 422 -17.54 -1.49 14.78
C THR A 422 -17.75 -0.48 15.90
N ILE A 423 -18.90 -0.49 16.57
CA ILE A 423 -19.20 0.35 17.75
C ILE A 423 -18.17 0.17 18.89
N PHE A 424 -17.50 -0.99 18.97
CA PHE A 424 -16.50 -1.26 20.00
C PHE A 424 -15.09 -0.83 19.62
N PHE A 425 -14.83 -0.48 18.35
CA PHE A 425 -13.48 -0.13 17.90
C PHE A 425 -12.94 1.10 18.62
N ARG A 426 -13.74 2.17 18.72
CA ARG A 426 -13.33 3.38 19.43
C ARG A 426 -13.08 3.11 20.92
N PRO A 427 -14.02 2.51 21.68
CA PRO A 427 -13.76 2.15 23.08
C PRO A 427 -12.52 1.29 23.28
N LEU A 428 -12.30 0.26 22.46
CA LEU A 428 -11.12 -0.61 22.54
C LEU A 428 -9.83 0.18 22.37
N ASN A 429 -9.73 1.00 21.31
CA ASN A 429 -8.52 1.77 21.03
C ASN A 429 -8.27 2.85 22.10
N THR A 430 -9.32 3.51 22.59
CA THR A 430 -9.19 4.51 23.65
C THR A 430 -8.74 3.87 24.96
N PHE A 431 -9.38 2.77 25.38
CA PHE A 431 -9.02 2.07 26.61
C PHE A 431 -7.60 1.52 26.53
N ALA A 432 -7.26 0.82 25.44
CA ALA A 432 -5.93 0.25 25.26
C ALA A 432 -4.83 1.32 25.33
N PHE A 433 -5.04 2.46 24.66
CA PHE A 433 -4.12 3.58 24.74
C PHE A 433 -4.00 4.10 26.18
N ASN A 434 -5.11 4.39 26.85
CA ASN A 434 -5.11 4.92 28.21
C ASN A 434 -4.44 3.95 29.20
N TYR A 435 -4.73 2.66 29.07
CA TYR A 435 -4.12 1.61 29.88
C TYR A 435 -2.60 1.60 29.72
N VAL A 436 -2.10 1.57 28.47
CA VAL A 436 -0.66 1.57 28.20
C VAL A 436 -0.01 2.88 28.66
N ASP A 437 -0.65 4.01 28.41
CA ASP A 437 -0.13 5.32 28.78
C ASP A 437 -0.09 5.56 30.30
N ASN A 438 -1.06 5.04 31.06
CA ASN A 438 -1.09 5.10 32.51
C ASN A 438 -0.09 4.13 33.17
N ASN A 439 0.25 3.02 32.50
CA ASN A 439 1.08 1.96 33.07
C ASN A 439 2.45 1.85 32.38
N ARG A 440 2.87 2.87 31.61
CA ARG A 440 4.03 2.79 30.71
C ARG A 440 5.32 2.38 31.43
N THR A 441 5.60 2.94 32.60
CA THR A 441 6.78 2.59 33.41
C THR A 441 6.81 1.12 33.82
N ALA A 442 5.66 0.53 34.14
CA ALA A 442 5.56 -0.88 34.50
C ALA A 442 5.65 -1.82 33.30
N LEU A 443 5.30 -1.33 32.11
CA LEU A 443 5.23 -2.12 30.86
C LEU A 443 6.49 -1.98 29.98
N GLU A 444 7.40 -1.05 30.28
CA GLU A 444 8.53 -0.67 29.40
C GLU A 444 9.48 -1.84 29.07
N ASN A 445 9.68 -2.78 30.01
CA ASN A 445 10.61 -3.91 29.86
C ASN A 445 9.92 -5.23 29.47
N LEU A 446 8.61 -5.22 29.23
CA LEU A 446 7.86 -6.43 28.90
C LEU A 446 8.21 -6.88 27.48
N THR A 447 8.51 -8.17 27.28
CA THR A 447 8.68 -8.73 25.93
C THR A 447 7.33 -9.13 25.32
N VAL A 448 7.28 -9.27 23.98
CA VAL A 448 6.06 -9.70 23.29
C VAL A 448 5.64 -11.09 23.74
N GLU A 449 6.61 -11.99 23.92
CA GLU A 449 6.40 -13.38 24.35
C GLU A 449 5.84 -13.45 25.78
N GLU A 450 6.40 -12.67 26.72
CA GLU A 450 5.88 -12.57 28.09
C GLU A 450 4.47 -11.98 28.11
N PHE A 451 4.21 -10.96 27.30
CA PHE A 451 2.87 -10.38 27.17
C PHE A 451 1.88 -11.42 26.63
N ILE A 452 2.21 -12.12 25.55
CA ILE A 452 1.33 -13.13 24.96
C ILE A 452 1.01 -14.23 25.98
N LYS A 453 1.98 -14.66 26.77
CA LYS A 453 1.79 -15.72 27.75
C LYS A 453 0.99 -15.27 28.98
N ASN A 454 1.27 -14.08 29.50
CA ASN A 454 0.86 -13.69 30.86
C ASN A 454 -0.19 -12.58 30.92
N PHE A 455 -0.44 -11.86 29.82
CA PHE A 455 -1.34 -10.70 29.84
C PHE A 455 -2.75 -11.08 30.30
N ASP A 456 -3.25 -10.30 31.26
CA ASP A 456 -4.61 -10.38 31.80
C ASP A 456 -5.02 -11.77 32.32
N ALA A 457 -4.06 -12.58 32.82
CA ALA A 457 -4.33 -13.92 33.35
C ALA A 457 -5.38 -13.95 34.49
N LYS A 458 -5.46 -12.86 35.27
CA LYS A 458 -6.46 -12.67 36.34
C LYS A 458 -7.76 -11.99 35.87
N ASN A 459 -7.84 -11.55 34.62
CA ASN A 459 -8.93 -10.76 34.04
C ASN A 459 -9.12 -9.37 34.66
N ASP A 460 -8.12 -8.81 35.34
CA ASP A 460 -8.23 -7.50 35.99
C ASP A 460 -8.41 -6.38 34.94
N VAL A 461 -7.63 -6.43 33.86
CA VAL A 461 -7.63 -5.41 32.78
C VAL A 461 -8.91 -5.50 31.96
N SER A 462 -9.32 -6.71 31.56
CA SER A 462 -10.59 -6.87 30.85
C SER A 462 -11.79 -6.52 31.73
N THR A 463 -11.74 -6.80 33.03
CA THR A 463 -12.81 -6.40 33.96
C THR A 463 -12.92 -4.88 34.05
N GLU A 464 -11.79 -4.17 34.10
CA GLU A 464 -11.78 -2.70 34.05
C GLU A 464 -12.37 -2.16 32.74
N PHE A 465 -11.96 -2.71 31.59
CA PHE A 465 -12.52 -2.35 30.29
C PHE A 465 -14.05 -2.53 30.24
N PHE A 466 -14.57 -3.66 30.74
CA PHE A 466 -16.02 -3.89 30.76
C PHE A 466 -16.78 -2.96 31.73
N LYS A 467 -16.10 -2.34 32.72
CA LYS A 467 -16.73 -1.31 33.57
C LYS A 467 -17.00 -0.02 32.80
N GLU A 468 -16.22 0.31 31.77
CA GLU A 468 -16.47 1.45 30.89
C GLU A 468 -17.63 1.18 29.92
N LEU A 469 -17.96 -0.09 29.68
CA LEU A 469 -19.01 -0.53 28.77
C LEU A 469 -20.28 -1.02 29.47
N LYS A 470 -20.55 -0.56 30.69
CA LYS A 470 -21.73 -1.00 31.49
C LYS A 470 -23.08 -0.81 30.80
N SER A 471 -23.19 0.16 29.89
CA SER A 471 -24.41 0.40 29.11
C SER A 471 -24.71 -0.70 28.08
N TYR A 472 -23.73 -1.55 27.76
CA TYR A 472 -23.87 -2.62 26.78
C TYR A 472 -24.14 -3.97 27.46
N LYS A 473 -25.03 -4.76 26.85
CA LYS A 473 -25.25 -6.16 27.21
C LYS A 473 -24.47 -7.05 26.26
N PHE A 474 -23.71 -8.00 26.81
CA PHE A 474 -22.83 -8.86 26.04
C PHE A 474 -23.18 -10.34 26.22
N SER A 475 -23.23 -11.09 25.12
CA SER A 475 -23.18 -12.56 25.18
C SER A 475 -21.81 -13.03 25.70
N LYS A 476 -21.72 -14.26 26.22
CA LYS A 476 -20.43 -14.86 26.63
C LYS A 476 -19.42 -14.87 25.48
N LYS A 477 -19.88 -15.18 24.26
CA LYS A 477 -19.06 -15.18 23.05
C LYS A 477 -18.50 -13.78 22.75
N THR A 478 -19.35 -12.76 22.76
CA THR A 478 -18.93 -11.37 22.52
C THR A 478 -17.95 -10.87 23.56
N LYS A 479 -18.13 -11.24 24.84
CA LYS A 479 -17.15 -10.91 25.89
C LYS A 479 -15.78 -11.52 25.59
N ASN A 480 -15.72 -12.79 25.18
CA ASN A 480 -14.46 -13.45 24.86
C ASN A 480 -13.77 -12.80 23.65
N GLN A 481 -14.51 -12.52 22.58
CA GLN A 481 -13.96 -11.82 21.40
C GLN A 481 -13.40 -10.44 21.76
N LEU A 482 -14.13 -9.67 22.57
CA LEU A 482 -13.67 -8.37 23.05
C LEU A 482 -12.42 -8.47 23.92
N LYS A 483 -12.27 -9.53 24.73
CA LYS A 483 -11.04 -9.79 25.50
C LYS A 483 -9.85 -10.08 24.60
N GLU A 484 -10.02 -10.95 23.60
CA GLU A 484 -8.97 -11.28 22.65
C GLU A 484 -8.55 -10.03 21.87
N THR A 485 -9.52 -9.25 21.39
CA THR A 485 -9.22 -8.02 20.65
C THR A 485 -8.63 -6.94 21.53
N LEU A 486 -9.04 -6.83 22.80
CA LEU A 486 -8.41 -5.95 23.76
C LEU A 486 -6.93 -6.30 23.93
N LYS A 487 -6.61 -7.59 24.09
CA LYS A 487 -5.23 -8.08 24.15
C LYS A 487 -4.45 -7.71 22.87
N THR A 488 -5.04 -7.91 21.69
CA THR A 488 -4.43 -7.52 20.41
C THR A 488 -4.15 -6.03 20.32
N VAL A 489 -5.13 -5.18 20.66
CA VAL A 489 -4.98 -3.71 20.54
C VAL A 489 -3.96 -3.20 21.57
N ILE A 490 -3.92 -3.75 22.79
CA ILE A 490 -2.88 -3.41 23.78
C ILE A 490 -1.50 -3.87 23.29
N ALA A 491 -1.38 -5.09 22.73
CA ALA A 491 -0.13 -5.57 22.16
C ALA A 491 0.38 -4.65 21.05
N ARG A 492 -0.53 -4.12 20.23
CA ARG A 492 -0.18 -3.13 19.19
C ARG A 492 0.33 -1.82 19.79
N GLU A 493 -0.31 -1.31 20.83
CA GLU A 493 0.11 -0.07 21.50
C GLU A 493 1.49 -0.23 22.19
N LEU A 494 1.83 -1.45 22.66
CA LEU A 494 3.13 -1.74 23.29
C LEU A 494 4.24 -2.08 22.29
N PHE A 495 3.93 -2.93 21.31
CA PHE A 495 4.92 -3.60 20.46
C PHE A 495 4.73 -3.32 18.97
N SER A 496 3.89 -2.33 18.63
CA SER A 496 3.57 -1.96 17.24
C SER A 496 3.06 -3.17 16.44
N ASP A 497 3.47 -3.31 15.18
CA ASP A 497 2.97 -4.37 14.31
C ASP A 497 3.40 -5.77 14.79
N GLU A 498 4.55 -5.93 15.44
CA GLU A 498 4.99 -7.24 15.95
C GLU A 498 4.01 -7.83 16.97
N GLY A 499 3.57 -7.03 17.94
CA GLY A 499 2.56 -7.46 18.92
C GLY A 499 1.20 -7.72 18.27
N LEU A 500 0.78 -6.87 17.33
CA LEU A 500 -0.47 -7.04 16.58
C LEU A 500 -0.49 -8.39 15.85
N TYR A 501 0.55 -8.68 15.06
CA TYR A 501 0.60 -9.89 14.26
C TYR A 501 0.78 -11.12 15.15
N LYS A 502 1.75 -11.15 16.08
CA LYS A 502 1.97 -12.35 16.92
C LYS A 502 0.74 -12.72 17.76
N VAL A 503 -0.03 -11.75 18.26
CA VAL A 503 -1.28 -12.05 18.98
C VAL A 503 -2.37 -12.57 18.04
N ASN A 504 -2.60 -11.90 16.90
CA ASN A 504 -3.66 -12.31 15.97
C ASN A 504 -3.42 -13.68 15.34
N GLN A 505 -2.15 -14.02 15.10
CA GLN A 505 -1.77 -15.26 14.42
C GLN A 505 -2.09 -16.52 15.22
N MET A 506 -2.23 -16.43 16.54
CA MET A 506 -2.59 -17.59 17.39
C MET A 506 -3.90 -18.26 16.92
N ASN A 507 -4.83 -17.49 16.38
CA ASN A 507 -6.15 -17.95 15.93
C ASN A 507 -6.32 -17.85 14.40
N ASP A 508 -5.23 -17.65 13.65
CA ASP A 508 -5.28 -17.46 12.20
C ASP A 508 -5.45 -18.79 11.48
N LYS A 509 -6.64 -19.01 10.92
CA LYS A 509 -6.99 -20.24 10.18
C LYS A 509 -6.10 -20.52 8.97
N MET A 510 -5.55 -19.48 8.32
CA MET A 510 -4.64 -19.69 7.19
C MET A 510 -3.26 -20.16 7.66
N LEU A 511 -2.77 -19.64 8.77
CA LEU A 511 -1.53 -20.15 9.38
C LEU A 511 -1.71 -21.53 9.98
N GLN A 512 -2.85 -21.82 10.61
CA GLN A 512 -3.19 -23.18 11.02
C GLN A 512 -3.15 -24.16 9.84
N LYS A 513 -3.61 -23.72 8.67
CA LYS A 513 -3.52 -24.54 7.44
C LYS A 513 -2.07 -24.74 6.98
N VAL A 514 -1.21 -23.72 7.09
CA VAL A 514 0.23 -23.88 6.83
C VAL A 514 0.83 -24.94 7.76
N PHE A 515 0.60 -24.84 9.07
CA PHE A 515 1.12 -25.81 10.03
C PHE A 515 0.62 -27.24 9.77
N GLU A 516 -0.63 -27.42 9.34
CA GLU A 516 -1.14 -28.74 8.93
C GLU A 516 -0.37 -29.30 7.72
N LEU A 517 0.05 -28.44 6.78
CA LEU A 517 0.78 -28.86 5.58
C LEU A 517 2.25 -29.13 5.85
N GLU A 518 2.87 -28.43 6.80
CA GLU A 518 4.26 -28.66 7.25
C GLU A 518 4.44 -30.02 7.96
N THR A 519 3.36 -30.55 8.55
CA THR A 519 3.39 -31.85 9.26
C THR A 519 3.22 -33.07 8.35
N LYS A 520 3.02 -32.88 7.04
CA LYS A 520 2.81 -33.96 6.05
C LYS A 520 4.05 -34.15 5.21
#